data_AF-A0A9X3F6L0-F1
#
_entry.id   AF-A0A9X3F6L0-F1
#
_cell.length_a   1.000
_cell.length_b   1.000
_cell.length_c   1.000
_cell.angle_alpha   90.00
_cell.angle_beta   90.00
_cell.angle_gamma   90.00
#
_symmetry.space_group_name_H-M   'P 1'
#
loop_
_entity.id
_entity.type
_entity.pdbx_description
1 polymer ?
#
loop_
_entity_poly.entity_id
_entity_poly.type
_entity_poly.pdbx_seq_one_letter_code
_entity_poly.pdbx_strand_id
1 'polypeptide(L)'
;MEFKKLEIEEEGSWIQKKLRNPHTKKTAIYMLIGAVAGFGFFYFTDGMSMDKIPAGDVFQSLFIGAFFGYFITNSPCARGKC
;
A
#
# COMPACT_ATOMS: atom_id res chain seq x y z
N MET A 1 -9.74 35.97 -28.42
CA MET A 1 -9.35 35.47 -27.09
C MET A 1 -8.94 34.03 -27.24
N GLU A 2 -7.64 33.77 -27.35
CA GLU A 2 -7.14 32.40 -27.29
C GLU A 2 -7.08 32.02 -25.81
N PHE A 3 -8.03 31.19 -25.38
CA PHE A 3 -7.97 30.57 -24.07
C PHE A 3 -6.66 29.78 -24.00
N LYS A 4 -5.71 30.25 -23.19
CA LYS A 4 -4.62 29.40 -22.72
C LYS A 4 -5.28 28.21 -22.05
N LYS A 5 -5.34 27.08 -22.76
CA LYS A 5 -5.74 25.80 -22.18
C LYS A 5 -4.78 25.58 -21.02
N LEU A 6 -5.35 25.78 -19.84
CA LEU A 6 -4.80 25.52 -18.53
C LEU A 6 -3.71 24.45 -18.61
N GLU A 7 -2.51 24.79 -18.13
CA GLU A 7 -1.36 23.89 -17.89
C GLU A 7 -1.68 22.79 -16.85
N ILE A 8 -2.96 22.43 -16.70
CA ILE A 8 -3.56 21.67 -15.58
C ILE A 8 -3.75 20.19 -15.93
N GLU A 9 -3.71 19.80 -17.20
CA GLU A 9 -3.60 18.38 -17.52
C GLU A 9 -2.14 17.96 -17.50
N GLU A 10 -1.66 17.58 -16.30
CA GLU A 10 -0.43 16.81 -16.17
C GLU A 10 -0.46 15.65 -17.18
N GLU A 11 0.41 15.66 -18.18
CA GLU A 11 0.50 14.59 -19.18
C GLU A 11 0.94 13.29 -18.49
N GLY A 12 0.10 12.25 -18.53
CA GLY A 12 0.40 10.95 -17.94
C GLY A 12 -0.81 10.05 -17.72
N SER A 13 -0.55 8.75 -17.62
CA SER A 13 -1.57 7.72 -17.29
C SER A 13 -2.21 8.00 -15.92
N TRP A 14 -3.50 7.69 -15.76
CA TRP A 14 -4.22 7.81 -14.48
C TRP A 14 -3.49 7.14 -13.30
N ILE A 15 -2.76 6.06 -13.58
CA ILE A 15 -1.93 5.35 -12.59
C ILE A 15 -0.73 6.20 -12.16
N GLN A 16 -0.06 6.85 -13.11
CA GLN A 16 1.07 7.75 -12.82
C GLN A 16 0.61 8.95 -12.00
N LYS A 17 -0.54 9.56 -12.35
CA LYS A 17 -1.15 10.65 -11.57
C LYS A 17 -1.44 10.21 -10.14
N LYS A 18 -2.01 9.01 -9.97
CA LYS A 18 -2.36 8.49 -8.66
C LYS A 18 -1.13 8.14 -7.83
N LEU A 19 -0.05 7.61 -8.40
CA LEU A 19 1.20 7.29 -7.68
C LEU A 19 2.06 8.53 -7.36
N ARG A 20 1.90 9.62 -8.12
CA ARG A 20 2.64 10.87 -7.92
C ARG A 20 2.20 11.65 -6.68
N ASN A 21 0.98 11.41 -6.20
CA ASN A 21 0.47 12.04 -4.99
C ASN A 21 1.32 11.64 -3.76
N PRO A 22 1.85 12.59 -2.96
CA PRO A 22 2.65 12.27 -1.78
C PRO A 22 1.93 11.34 -0.79
N HIS A 23 0.61 11.45 -0.68
CA HIS A 23 -0.17 10.56 0.17
C HIS A 23 -0.19 9.12 -0.33
N THR A 24 -0.39 8.90 -1.62
CA THR A 24 -0.43 7.54 -2.17
C THR A 24 0.94 6.89 -2.15
N LYS A 25 2.01 7.67 -2.33
CA LYS A 25 3.39 7.20 -2.12
C LYS A 25 3.61 6.76 -0.68
N LYS A 26 3.18 7.55 0.31
CA LYS A 26 3.25 7.18 1.74
C LYS A 26 2.45 5.91 2.01
N THR A 27 1.21 5.84 1.52
CA THR A 27 0.36 4.65 1.66
C THR A 27 1.01 3.42 1.02
N ALA A 28 1.60 3.54 -0.17
CA ALA A 28 2.32 2.43 -0.83
C ALA A 28 3.50 1.92 0.01
N ILE A 29 4.29 2.82 0.60
CA ILE A 29 5.40 2.46 1.49
C ILE A 29 4.88 1.71 2.72
N TYR A 30 3.82 2.21 3.37
CA TYR A 30 3.27 1.54 4.56
C TYR A 30 2.61 0.20 4.23
N MET A 31 1.96 0.06 3.08
CA MET A 31 1.47 -1.23 2.58
C MET A 31 2.62 -2.22 2.39
N LEU A 32 3.75 -1.78 1.80
CA LEU A 32 4.93 -2.64 1.65
C LEU A 32 5.52 -3.04 3.00
N ILE A 33 5.67 -2.09 3.94
CA ILE A 33 6.15 -2.37 5.29
C ILE A 33 5.22 -3.37 6.00
N GLY A 34 3.91 -3.13 5.92
CA GLY A 34 2.91 -4.02 6.50
C GLY A 34 2.95 -5.42 5.89
N ALA A 35 3.09 -5.53 4.56
CA ALA A 35 3.21 -6.82 3.88
C ALA A 35 4.46 -7.59 4.35
N VAL A 36 5.62 -6.94 4.40
CA VAL A 36 6.87 -7.54 4.88
C VAL A 36 6.73 -7.97 6.34
N ALA A 37 6.11 -7.15 7.18
CA ALA A 37 5.85 -7.48 8.58
C ALA A 37 4.88 -8.67 8.74
N GLY A 38 3.79 -8.70 7.97
CA GLY A 38 2.80 -9.78 7.99
C GLY A 38 3.38 -11.11 7.51
N PHE A 39 4.19 -11.08 6.44
CA PHE A 39 4.93 -12.25 5.98
C PHE A 39 5.97 -12.71 7.01
N GLY A 40 6.76 -11.78 7.57
CA GLY A 40 7.73 -12.10 8.61
C GLY A 40 7.07 -12.76 9.82
N PHE A 41 5.94 -12.21 10.28
CA PHE A 41 5.14 -12.79 11.36
C PHE A 41 4.72 -14.23 11.03
N PHE A 42 4.04 -14.44 9.90
CA PHE A 42 3.62 -15.77 9.46
C PHE A 42 4.78 -16.76 9.36
N TYR A 43 5.93 -16.33 8.81
CA TYR A 43 7.10 -17.18 8.66
C TYR A 43 7.64 -17.63 10.02
N PHE A 44 7.76 -16.72 10.98
CA PHE A 44 8.28 -17.03 12.32
C PHE A 44 7.28 -17.76 13.23
N THR A 45 5.98 -17.64 13.01
CA THR A 45 4.96 -18.34 13.83
C THR A 45 4.64 -19.72 13.29
N ASP A 46 4.29 -19.79 12.01
CA ASP A 46 3.71 -20.98 11.40
C ASP A 46 4.67 -21.60 10.36
N GLY A 47 5.31 -20.77 9.54
CA GLY A 47 6.13 -21.21 8.42
C GLY A 47 7.35 -22.06 8.80
N MET A 48 8.04 -21.76 9.92
CA MET A 48 9.20 -22.54 10.37
C MET A 48 8.85 -23.98 10.82
N SER A 49 7.59 -24.23 11.15
CA SER A 49 7.11 -25.50 11.70
C SER A 49 6.51 -26.42 10.63
N MET A 50 6.42 -25.96 9.38
CA MET A 50 5.72 -26.67 8.30
C MET A 50 6.71 -27.27 7.30
N ASP A 51 6.49 -28.54 6.93
CA ASP A 51 7.25 -29.21 5.86
C ASP A 51 7.01 -28.56 4.48
N LYS A 52 5.84 -27.94 4.28
CA LYS A 52 5.48 -27.21 3.08
C LYS A 52 4.64 -25.99 3.44
N ILE A 53 5.10 -24.83 2.98
CA ILE A 53 4.38 -23.57 3.14
C ILE A 53 3.36 -23.43 2.00
N PRO A 54 2.04 -23.39 2.28
CA PRO A 54 1.04 -23.20 1.25
C PRO A 54 1.12 -21.78 0.69
N ALA A 55 1.11 -21.63 -0.63
CA ALA A 55 1.16 -20.30 -1.26
C ALA A 55 -0.04 -19.43 -0.84
N GLY A 56 -1.22 -20.03 -0.61
CA GLY A 56 -2.42 -19.34 -0.16
C GLY A 56 -2.22 -18.60 1.17
N ASP A 57 -1.59 -19.25 2.14
CA ASP A 57 -1.38 -18.70 3.49
C ASP A 57 -0.35 -17.56 3.47
N VAL A 58 0.66 -17.68 2.61
CA VAL A 58 1.63 -16.61 2.32
C VAL A 58 0.93 -15.40 1.73
N PHE A 59 0.11 -15.59 0.69
CA PHE A 59 -0.64 -14.50 0.07
C PHE A 59 -1.62 -13.85 1.05
N GLN A 60 -2.32 -14.63 1.86
CA GLN A 60 -3.22 -14.12 2.88
C GLN A 60 -2.47 -13.26 3.90
N SER A 61 -1.32 -13.73 4.39
CA SER A 61 -0.52 -13.00 5.38
C SER A 61 0.07 -11.70 4.81
N LEU A 62 0.54 -11.73 3.56
CA LEU A 62 0.96 -10.54 2.82
C LEU A 62 -0.19 -9.54 2.65
N PHE A 63 -1.38 -10.01 2.26
CA PHE A 63 -2.55 -9.16 2.06
C PHE A 63 -3.04 -8.52 3.37
N ILE A 64 -3.11 -9.29 4.45
CA ILE A 64 -3.50 -8.79 5.77
C ILE A 64 -2.48 -7.74 6.24
N GLY A 65 -1.19 -8.03 6.12
CA GLY A 65 -0.12 -7.08 6.44
C GLY A 65 -0.23 -5.79 5.62
N ALA A 66 -0.39 -5.91 4.29
CA ALA A 66 -0.57 -4.77 3.41
C ALA A 66 -1.82 -3.94 3.76
N PHE A 67 -2.94 -4.61 4.08
CA PHE A 67 -4.18 -3.97 4.48
C PHE A 67 -4.02 -3.15 5.76
N PHE A 68 -3.30 -3.66 6.76
CA PHE A 68 -3.00 -2.89 7.97
C PHE A 68 -2.11 -1.68 7.66
N GLY A 69 -1.09 -1.84 6.80
CA GLY A 69 -0.27 -0.72 6.34
C GLY A 69 -1.09 0.37 5.62
N TYR A 70 -2.05 -0.04 4.79
CA TYR A 70 -3.01 0.85 4.16
C TYR A 70 -3.89 1.58 5.19
N PHE A 71 -4.47 0.83 6.12
CA PHE A 71 -5.39 1.37 7.13
C PHE A 71 -4.73 2.45 8.00
N ILE A 72 -3.48 2.23 8.43
CA ILE A 72 -2.71 3.20 9.22
C ILE A 72 -2.61 4.54 8.51
N THR A 73 -2.34 4.54 7.20
CA THR A 73 -2.13 5.78 6.44
C THR A 73 -3.40 6.42 5.90
N ASN A 74 -4.50 5.65 5.80
CA ASN A 74 -5.74 6.13 5.22
C ASN A 74 -6.85 6.40 6.25
N SER A 75 -6.55 6.23 7.54
CA SER A 75 -7.44 6.61 8.64
C SER A 75 -7.71 8.14 8.67
N PRO A 76 -8.86 8.60 9.19
CA PRO A 76 -9.16 10.04 9.33
C PRO A 76 -8.08 10.77 10.14
N CYS A 77 -7.54 10.12 11.17
CA CYS A 77 -6.51 10.70 12.02
C CYS A 77 -5.14 10.82 11.34
N ALA A 78 -4.74 9.88 10.50
CA ALA A 78 -3.51 10.00 9.72
C ALA A 78 -3.53 11.15 8.70
N ARG A 79 -4.71 11.75 8.48
CA ARG A 79 -4.95 12.88 7.57
C ARG A 79 -5.14 14.21 8.29
N GLY A 80 -4.91 14.26 9.61
CA GLY A 80 -5.10 15.48 10.42
C GLY A 80 -6.56 15.93 10.46
N LYS A 81 -7.51 14.99 10.36
CA LYS A 81 -8.96 15.23 10.43
C LYS A 81 -9.61 14.61 11.67
N CYS A 82 -8.81 14.30 12.68
CA CYS A 82 -9.27 14.40 14.05
C CYS A 82 -8.89 15.79 14.59
#